data_AF-A0A364RFF9-F1
#
_entry.id   AF-A0A364RFF9-F1
#
_cell.length_a   1.000
_cell.length_b   1.000
_cell.length_c   1.000
_cell.angle_alpha   90.00
_cell.angle_beta   90.00
_cell.angle_gamma   90.00
#
_symmetry.space_group_name_H-M   'P 1'
#
loop_
_entity.id
_entity.type
_entity.pdbx_description
1 polymer ?
#
loop_
_entity_poly.entity_id
_entity_poly.type
_entity_poly.pdbx_seq_one_letter_code
_entity_poly.pdbx_strand_id
1 'polypeptide(L)'
;MVLSSLVIFGCKSAGGQQQCLRNYISELKDTPEYNSIRSAARDTVAHWATLNIKNFYGINRTKWEIDSAIFFNEDKNKALLLLLKVDTVSTAKLDYVQLMAAEKKEGMWYFYVQTLNSIIYDRGRYNKGRPFTFEELAQNARYELIEGGYYDKWSCNVNYAYVDDWFDNPLSDYHRFFLQNQRAKTPNKTYKLATPPYSRDVSGKLK
;
A
#
# COMPACT_ATOMS: atom_id res chain seq x y z
N MET A 1 52.85 10.33 -5.18
CA MET A 1 52.01 10.03 -3.99
C MET A 1 50.60 10.49 -4.32
N VAL A 2 49.73 9.56 -4.72
CA VAL A 2 48.35 9.88 -5.13
C VAL A 2 47.49 9.87 -3.87
N LEU A 3 47.08 11.04 -3.39
CA LEU A 3 46.06 11.15 -2.36
C LEU A 3 44.72 10.78 -3.01
N SER A 4 44.29 9.53 -2.81
CA SER A 4 42.90 9.14 -3.04
C SER A 4 42.03 9.85 -1.99
N SER A 5 41.31 10.87 -2.44
CA SER A 5 40.25 11.49 -1.65
C SER A 5 39.15 10.47 -1.38
N LEU A 6 39.07 10.02 -0.13
CA LEU A 6 37.94 9.27 0.41
C LEU A 6 36.69 10.17 0.29
N VAL A 7 35.78 9.83 -0.62
CA VAL A 7 34.47 10.49 -0.67
C VAL A 7 33.66 9.97 0.51
N ILE A 8 33.53 10.82 1.52
CA ILE A 8 32.72 10.56 2.71
C ILE A 8 31.26 10.53 2.26
N PHE A 9 30.62 9.36 2.34
CA PHE A 9 29.19 9.22 2.13
C PHE A 9 28.46 10.07 3.17
N GLY A 10 27.95 11.23 2.74
CA GLY A 10 27.16 12.11 3.58
C GLY A 10 25.92 11.38 4.08
N CYS A 11 25.72 11.42 5.41
CA CYS A 11 24.47 11.04 6.05
C CYS A 11 23.32 11.77 5.34
N LYS A 12 22.43 11.02 4.69
CA LYS A 12 21.29 11.62 3.99
C LYS A 12 20.18 11.86 5.00
N SER A 13 19.73 13.11 5.14
CA SER A 13 18.52 13.45 5.90
C SER A 13 17.28 12.74 5.34
N ALA A 14 16.14 12.78 6.04
CA ALA A 14 14.89 12.19 5.57
C ALA A 14 14.48 12.65 4.15
N GLY A 15 14.81 13.90 3.77
CA GLY A 15 14.65 14.39 2.40
C GLY A 15 15.51 13.66 1.37
N GLY A 16 16.70 13.21 1.75
CA GLY A 16 17.57 12.37 0.92
C GLY A 16 17.04 10.95 0.72
N GLN A 17 16.37 10.38 1.72
CA GLN A 17 15.71 9.08 1.61
C GLN A 17 14.48 9.14 0.70
N GLN A 18 13.71 10.24 0.73
CA GLN A 18 12.63 10.45 -0.24
C GLN A 18 13.14 10.48 -1.68
N GLN A 19 14.30 11.07 -1.95
CA GLN A 19 14.91 11.02 -3.28
C GLN A 19 15.29 9.59 -3.68
N CYS A 20 15.81 8.80 -2.73
CA CYS A 20 16.13 7.41 -2.97
C CYS A 20 14.90 6.57 -3.29
N LEU A 21 13.78 6.80 -2.59
CA LEU A 21 12.50 6.17 -2.93
C LEU A 21 12.04 6.56 -4.35
N ARG A 22 12.13 7.84 -4.73
CA ARG A 22 11.78 8.29 -6.09
C ARG A 22 12.61 7.59 -7.16
N ASN A 23 13.93 7.48 -6.94
CA ASN A 23 14.83 6.80 -7.88
C ASN A 23 14.47 5.30 -7.97
N TYR A 24 14.30 4.63 -6.83
CA TYR A 24 13.90 3.23 -6.75
C TYR A 24 12.58 2.95 -7.51
N ILE A 25 11.57 3.80 -7.30
CA ILE A 25 10.29 3.69 -8.03
C ILE A 25 10.51 3.90 -9.53
N SER A 26 11.33 4.88 -9.92
CA SER A 26 11.57 5.18 -11.34
C SER A 26 12.23 4.02 -12.08
N GLU A 27 13.05 3.22 -11.40
CA GLU A 27 13.69 2.02 -11.97
C GLU A 27 12.72 0.85 -12.13
N LEU A 28 11.73 0.74 -11.22
CA LEU A 28 10.83 -0.41 -11.19
C LEU A 28 9.48 -0.20 -11.88
N LYS A 29 9.00 1.04 -11.99
CA LYS A 29 7.63 1.36 -12.42
C LYS A 29 7.23 0.76 -13.78
N ASP A 30 8.20 0.56 -14.67
CA ASP A 30 7.97 0.07 -16.03
C ASP A 30 8.17 -1.45 -16.12
N THR A 31 8.50 -2.13 -15.02
CA THR A 31 8.66 -3.58 -14.99
C THR A 31 7.30 -4.31 -15.00
N PRO A 32 7.21 -5.51 -15.61
CA PRO A 32 5.97 -6.28 -15.61
C PRO A 32 5.47 -6.62 -14.20
N GLU A 33 6.38 -6.93 -13.28
CA GLU A 33 6.03 -7.27 -11.89
C GLU A 33 5.35 -6.10 -11.18
N TYR A 34 5.92 -4.89 -11.31
CA TYR A 34 5.38 -3.68 -10.71
C TYR A 34 4.00 -3.35 -11.24
N ASN A 35 3.82 -3.46 -12.56
CA ASN A 35 2.53 -3.20 -13.19
C ASN A 35 1.49 -4.28 -12.86
N SER A 36 1.92 -5.54 -12.72
CA SER A 36 1.06 -6.66 -12.35
C SER A 36 0.46 -6.46 -10.94
N ILE A 37 1.29 -6.20 -9.93
CA ILE A 37 0.80 -6.01 -8.56
C ILE A 37 -0.08 -4.76 -8.44
N ARG A 38 0.26 -3.63 -9.10
CA ARG A 38 -0.61 -2.43 -9.09
C ARG A 38 -1.97 -2.69 -9.71
N SER A 39 -1.99 -3.39 -10.84
CA SER A 39 -3.24 -3.75 -11.52
C SER A 39 -4.08 -4.70 -10.68
N ALA A 40 -3.46 -5.73 -10.11
CA ALA A 40 -4.14 -6.69 -9.24
C ALA A 40 -4.68 -6.03 -7.96
N ALA A 41 -3.93 -5.09 -7.36
CA ALA A 41 -4.37 -4.34 -6.19
C ALA A 41 -5.60 -3.48 -6.52
N ARG A 42 -5.55 -2.74 -7.63
CA ARG A 42 -6.67 -1.91 -8.09
C ARG A 42 -7.92 -2.75 -8.34
N ASP A 43 -7.78 -3.86 -9.04
CA ASP A 43 -8.90 -4.76 -9.36
C ASP A 43 -9.48 -5.39 -8.08
N THR A 44 -8.62 -5.77 -7.13
CA THR A 44 -9.03 -6.28 -5.81
C THR A 44 -9.83 -5.25 -5.02
N VAL A 45 -9.34 -4.01 -4.93
CA VAL A 45 -10.02 -2.93 -4.21
C VAL A 45 -11.35 -2.58 -4.87
N ALA A 46 -11.38 -2.50 -6.22
CA ALA A 46 -12.62 -2.29 -6.97
C ALA A 46 -13.63 -3.42 -6.72
N HIS A 47 -13.18 -4.67 -6.68
CA HIS A 47 -14.04 -5.80 -6.37
C HIS A 47 -14.60 -5.73 -4.95
N TRP A 48 -13.76 -5.48 -3.93
CA TRP A 48 -14.23 -5.35 -2.55
C TRP A 48 -15.23 -4.21 -2.36
N ALA A 49 -15.11 -3.13 -3.14
CA ALA A 49 -16.10 -2.06 -3.19
C ALA A 49 -17.50 -2.57 -3.60
N THR A 50 -17.57 -3.46 -4.60
CA THR A 50 -18.85 -4.03 -5.07
C THR A 50 -19.50 -4.96 -4.05
N LEU A 51 -18.71 -5.56 -3.16
CA LEU A 51 -19.18 -6.50 -2.14
C LEU A 51 -19.73 -5.82 -0.88
N ASN A 52 -19.64 -4.49 -0.77
CA ASN A 52 -20.06 -3.72 0.41
C ASN A 52 -19.48 -4.24 1.73
N ILE A 53 -18.25 -4.75 1.70
CA ILE A 53 -17.51 -5.22 2.87
C ILE A 53 -17.39 -4.06 3.88
N LYS A 54 -17.75 -4.28 5.15
CA LYS A 54 -17.60 -3.28 6.23
C LYS A 54 -16.11 -2.87 6.31
N ASN A 55 -15.84 -1.56 6.43
CA ASN A 55 -14.54 -0.87 6.22
C ASN A 55 -14.21 -0.49 4.77
N PHE A 56 -14.84 -1.12 3.79
CA PHE A 56 -14.82 -0.70 2.38
C PHE A 56 -16.13 -0.02 1.94
N TYR A 57 -17.17 -0.03 2.76
CA TYR A 57 -18.43 0.69 2.51
C TYR A 57 -18.24 2.20 2.23
N GLY A 58 -17.20 2.81 2.82
CA GLY A 58 -16.83 4.21 2.57
C GLY A 58 -16.16 4.43 1.21
N ILE A 59 -15.68 3.38 0.54
CA ILE A 59 -14.91 3.54 -0.70
C ILE A 59 -15.74 4.15 -1.83
N ASN A 60 -17.04 3.85 -1.87
CA ASN A 60 -17.98 4.42 -2.83
C ASN A 60 -18.28 5.90 -2.57
N ARG A 61 -17.91 6.42 -1.39
CA ARG A 61 -18.02 7.84 -1.00
C ARG A 61 -16.68 8.57 -1.03
N THR A 62 -15.62 7.88 -1.43
CA THR A 62 -14.27 8.44 -1.53
C THR A 62 -13.80 8.38 -2.97
N LYS A 63 -13.01 9.36 -3.39
CA LYS A 63 -12.08 9.14 -4.50
C LYS A 63 -10.93 8.32 -3.95
N TRP A 64 -10.46 7.32 -4.70
CA TRP A 64 -9.35 6.49 -4.27
C TRP A 64 -8.43 6.11 -5.42
N GLU A 65 -7.17 5.84 -5.08
CA GLU A 65 -6.19 5.25 -5.99
C GLU A 65 -5.15 4.42 -5.22
N ILE A 66 -4.49 3.51 -5.93
CA ILE A 66 -3.29 2.84 -5.42
C ILE A 66 -2.11 3.75 -5.72
N ASP A 67 -1.38 4.10 -4.67
CA ASP A 67 -0.18 4.91 -4.79
C ASP A 67 0.78 4.34 -5.83
N SER A 68 1.57 5.21 -6.46
CA SER A 68 2.57 4.74 -7.40
C SER A 68 3.66 3.93 -6.72
N ALA A 69 4.02 4.23 -5.46
CA ALA A 69 5.07 3.52 -4.72
C ALA A 69 4.64 2.13 -4.25
N ILE A 70 5.54 1.16 -4.41
CA ILE A 70 5.43 -0.19 -3.86
C ILE A 70 6.70 -0.50 -3.10
N PHE A 71 6.51 -1.03 -1.89
CA PHE A 71 7.58 -1.31 -0.95
C PHE A 71 7.78 -2.81 -0.90
N PHE A 72 8.70 -3.35 -1.69
CA PHE A 72 8.94 -4.79 -1.78
C PHE A 72 9.89 -5.27 -0.68
N ASN A 73 9.77 -6.55 -0.33
CA ASN A 73 10.88 -7.28 0.29
C ASN A 73 11.94 -7.66 -0.76
N GLU A 74 13.03 -8.30 -0.34
CA GLU A 74 14.19 -8.59 -1.21
C GLU A 74 13.79 -9.46 -2.41
N ASP A 75 13.05 -10.54 -2.14
CA ASP A 75 12.60 -11.50 -3.15
C ASP A 75 11.48 -10.98 -4.06
N LYS A 76 10.93 -9.78 -3.76
CA LYS A 76 9.76 -9.20 -4.44
C LYS A 76 8.55 -10.13 -4.46
N ASN A 77 8.44 -11.01 -3.48
CA ASN A 77 7.30 -11.90 -3.26
C ASN A 77 6.37 -11.36 -2.17
N LYS A 78 6.77 -10.32 -1.45
CA LYS A 78 5.92 -9.57 -0.51
C LYS A 78 6.05 -8.08 -0.77
N ALA A 79 5.00 -7.34 -0.47
CA ALA A 79 5.00 -5.91 -0.61
C ALA A 79 4.04 -5.21 0.36
N LEU A 80 4.34 -3.94 0.63
CA LEU A 80 3.37 -2.98 1.16
C LEU A 80 2.94 -2.01 0.06
N LEU A 81 1.65 -1.68 0.04
CA LEU A 81 1.03 -0.73 -0.86
C LEU A 81 0.21 0.28 -0.07
N LEU A 82 0.03 1.47 -0.65
CA LEU A 82 -0.79 2.53 -0.06
C LEU A 82 -2.07 2.70 -0.90
N LEU A 83 -3.22 2.52 -0.26
CA LEU A 83 -4.53 2.88 -0.81
C LEU A 83 -4.89 4.27 -0.30
N LEU A 84 -4.82 5.26 -1.20
CA LEU A 84 -5.12 6.66 -0.92
C LEU A 84 -6.63 6.87 -1.03
N LYS A 85 -7.24 7.53 -0.04
CA LYS A 85 -8.70 7.78 0.00
C LYS A 85 -8.98 9.23 0.40
N VAL A 86 -9.67 9.95 -0.46
CA VAL A 86 -10.14 11.31 -0.22
C VAL A 86 -11.66 11.30 -0.14
N ASP A 87 -12.22 11.73 0.98
CA ASP A 87 -13.66 11.79 1.17
C ASP A 87 -14.28 12.87 0.25
N THR A 88 -15.34 12.54 -0.46
CA THR A 88 -16.00 13.46 -1.39
C THR A 88 -17.00 14.39 -0.70
N VAL A 89 -17.39 14.10 0.54
CA VAL A 89 -18.31 14.93 1.31
C VAL A 89 -17.61 16.23 1.69
N SER A 90 -18.22 17.36 1.38
CA SER A 90 -17.67 18.70 1.63
C SER A 90 -17.46 18.99 3.13
N THR A 91 -18.26 18.35 3.99
CA THR A 91 -18.16 18.47 5.46
C THR A 91 -17.27 17.41 6.09
N ALA A 92 -16.68 16.50 5.31
CA ALA A 92 -15.75 15.51 5.84
C ALA A 92 -14.51 16.21 6.42
N LYS A 93 -14.09 15.75 7.59
CA LYS A 93 -12.95 16.29 8.33
C LYS A 93 -11.65 15.54 8.09
N LEU A 94 -11.74 14.32 7.57
CA LEU A 94 -10.64 13.37 7.51
C LEU A 94 -10.47 12.81 6.10
N ASP A 95 -9.22 12.65 5.70
CA ASP A 95 -8.79 11.82 4.58
C ASP A 95 -7.89 10.70 5.10
N TYR A 96 -7.67 9.66 4.29
CA TYR A 96 -7.09 8.42 4.79
C TYR A 96 -6.09 7.82 3.82
N VAL A 97 -5.05 7.20 4.38
CA VAL A 97 -4.21 6.25 3.66
C VAL A 97 -4.31 4.91 4.36
N GLN A 98 -4.80 3.90 3.64
CA GLN A 98 -4.87 2.54 4.13
C GLN A 98 -3.65 1.77 3.64
N LEU A 99 -2.86 1.26 4.58
CA LEU A 99 -1.79 0.34 4.23
C LEU A 99 -2.39 -1.02 3.83
N MET A 100 -1.83 -1.62 2.78
CA MET A 100 -2.19 -2.95 2.30
C MET A 100 -0.92 -3.80 2.24
N ALA A 101 -0.96 -5.00 2.81
CA ALA A 101 0.08 -5.99 2.61
C ALA A 101 -0.28 -6.87 1.41
N ALA A 102 0.72 -7.31 0.66
CA ALA A 102 0.56 -8.19 -0.49
C ALA A 102 1.60 -9.31 -0.45
N GLU A 103 1.19 -10.53 -0.80
CA GLU A 103 2.06 -11.71 -0.88
C GLU A 103 1.82 -12.43 -2.20
N LYS A 104 2.89 -12.90 -2.83
CA LYS A 104 2.87 -13.65 -4.08
C LYS A 104 2.95 -15.15 -3.78
N LYS A 105 1.88 -15.87 -4.06
CA LYS A 105 1.80 -17.34 -3.94
C LYS A 105 1.39 -17.94 -5.27
N GLU A 106 2.15 -18.92 -5.74
CA GLU A 106 1.86 -19.62 -7.01
C GLU A 106 1.72 -18.66 -8.21
N GLY A 107 2.54 -17.59 -8.22
CA GLY A 107 2.51 -16.58 -9.28
C GLY A 107 1.37 -15.57 -9.19
N MET A 108 0.55 -15.60 -8.13
CA MET A 108 -0.60 -14.73 -7.93
C MET A 108 -0.42 -13.84 -6.71
N TRP A 109 -0.88 -12.60 -6.78
CA TRP A 109 -0.84 -11.63 -5.68
C TRP A 109 -2.08 -11.74 -4.79
N TYR A 110 -1.86 -11.79 -3.48
CA TYR A 110 -2.88 -11.88 -2.43
C TYR A 110 -2.80 -10.62 -1.58
N PHE A 111 -3.92 -9.93 -1.38
CA PHE A 111 -3.92 -8.64 -0.67
C PHE A 111 -4.62 -8.74 0.70
N TYR A 112 -4.05 -8.05 1.68
CA TYR A 112 -4.50 -8.05 3.08
C TYR A 112 -4.66 -6.60 3.56
N VAL A 113 -5.86 -6.25 4.05
CA VAL A 113 -6.20 -4.86 4.46
C VAL A 113 -6.69 -4.74 5.90
N GLN A 114 -7.36 -5.78 6.40
CA GLN A 114 -8.03 -5.81 7.71
C GLN A 114 -7.11 -5.48 8.89
N THR A 115 -5.83 -5.76 8.76
CA THR A 115 -4.89 -5.88 9.87
C THR A 115 -3.98 -4.67 10.01
N LEU A 116 -4.04 -3.71 9.08
CA LEU A 116 -3.05 -2.64 9.01
C LEU A 116 -3.67 -1.28 9.34
N ASN A 117 -2.89 -0.47 10.06
CA ASN A 117 -3.27 0.87 10.46
C ASN A 117 -3.65 1.72 9.24
N SER A 118 -4.77 2.45 9.37
CA SER A 118 -5.04 3.60 8.51
C SER A 118 -4.27 4.80 9.05
N ILE A 119 -3.52 5.48 8.19
CA ILE A 119 -2.99 6.81 8.49
C ILE A 119 -4.12 7.80 8.24
N ILE A 120 -4.47 8.58 9.26
CA ILE A 120 -5.60 9.51 9.24
C ILE A 120 -5.08 10.94 9.12
N TYR A 121 -5.58 11.68 8.15
CA TYR A 121 -5.19 13.06 7.88
C TYR A 121 -6.35 14.01 8.19
N ASP A 122 -6.19 14.83 9.22
CA ASP A 122 -7.17 15.85 9.61
C ASP A 122 -7.05 17.10 8.72
N ARG A 123 -8.10 17.37 7.93
CA ARG A 123 -8.16 18.52 7.02
C ARG A 123 -8.11 19.84 7.77
N GLY A 124 -8.78 19.96 8.91
CA GLY A 124 -8.82 21.20 9.69
C GLY A 124 -7.45 21.54 10.26
N ARG A 125 -6.77 20.55 10.83
CA ARG A 125 -5.46 20.71 11.46
C ARG A 125 -4.34 20.99 10.45
N TYR A 126 -4.35 20.29 9.32
CA TYR A 126 -3.20 20.26 8.42
C TYR A 126 -3.47 20.87 7.06
N ASN A 127 -4.73 21.13 6.71
CA ASN A 127 -5.10 21.56 5.36
C ASN A 127 -6.20 22.63 5.31
N LYS A 128 -6.36 23.45 6.36
CA LYS A 128 -7.35 24.55 6.42
C LYS A 128 -8.78 24.13 6.03
N GLY A 129 -9.13 22.87 6.30
CA GLY A 129 -10.43 22.29 5.99
C GLY A 129 -10.62 21.79 4.55
N ARG A 130 -9.67 22.02 3.63
CA ARG A 130 -9.79 21.48 2.26
C ARG A 130 -9.41 20.00 2.20
N PRO A 131 -9.98 19.24 1.24
CA PRO A 131 -9.51 17.88 0.96
C PRO A 131 -8.03 17.86 0.57
N PHE A 132 -7.33 16.81 1.00
CA PHE A 132 -5.99 16.53 0.51
C PHE A 132 -6.02 16.09 -0.94
N THR A 133 -4.96 16.43 -1.69
CA THR A 133 -4.68 15.80 -2.97
C THR A 133 -4.07 14.41 -2.74
N PHE A 134 -4.14 13.53 -3.74
CA PHE A 134 -3.47 12.23 -3.64
C PHE A 134 -1.96 12.36 -3.49
N GLU A 135 -1.32 13.33 -4.16
CA GLU A 135 0.12 13.55 -4.02
C GLU A 135 0.49 13.95 -2.58
N GLU A 136 -0.31 14.79 -1.93
CA GLU A 136 -0.08 15.14 -0.51
C GLU A 136 -0.22 13.92 0.41
N LEU A 137 -1.27 13.11 0.21
CA LEU A 137 -1.46 11.88 0.98
C LEU A 137 -0.31 10.88 0.75
N ALA A 138 0.08 10.70 -0.50
CA ALA A 138 1.16 9.81 -0.90
C ALA A 138 2.50 10.25 -0.30
N GLN A 139 2.86 11.53 -0.44
CA GLN A 139 4.12 12.05 0.08
C GLN A 139 4.21 11.87 1.59
N ASN A 140 3.15 12.20 2.33
CA ASN A 140 3.13 12.06 3.78
C ASN A 140 3.20 10.58 4.20
N ALA A 141 2.42 9.70 3.57
CA ALA A 141 2.41 8.29 3.93
C ALA A 141 3.74 7.58 3.58
N ARG A 142 4.36 7.95 2.45
CA ARG A 142 5.71 7.46 2.10
C ARG A 142 6.75 7.93 3.13
N TYR A 143 6.63 9.16 3.64
CA TYR A 143 7.50 9.67 4.71
C TYR A 143 7.35 8.84 5.98
N GLU A 144 6.11 8.54 6.41
CA GLU A 144 5.85 7.68 7.57
C GLU A 144 6.47 6.28 7.42
N LEU A 145 6.42 5.67 6.23
CA LEU A 145 7.07 4.37 5.98
C LEU A 145 8.60 4.45 5.99
N ILE A 146 9.17 5.56 5.51
CA ILE A 146 10.63 5.79 5.55
C ILE A 146 11.08 5.95 7.00
N GLU A 147 10.42 6.83 7.78
CA GLU A 147 10.72 7.04 9.20
C GLU A 147 10.46 5.77 10.03
N GLY A 148 9.48 4.95 9.61
CA GLY A 148 9.19 3.65 10.21
C GLY A 148 10.29 2.61 10.03
N GLY A 149 11.22 2.81 9.09
CA GLY A 149 12.40 1.97 8.93
C GLY A 149 12.47 1.18 7.61
N TYR A 150 11.73 1.58 6.57
CA TYR A 150 11.86 0.96 5.24
C TYR A 150 13.27 1.14 4.63
N TYR A 151 13.97 2.21 4.99
CA TYR A 151 15.40 2.38 4.71
C TYR A 151 16.19 2.33 6.00
N ASP A 152 17.40 1.78 5.94
CA ASP A 152 18.36 1.90 7.05
C ASP A 152 18.61 3.38 7.34
N LYS A 153 18.71 3.71 8.63
CA LYS A 153 18.79 5.09 9.12
C LYS A 153 19.89 5.88 8.39
N TRP A 154 19.49 7.02 7.81
CA TRP A 154 20.37 7.93 7.07
C TRP A 154 21.02 7.37 5.81
N SER A 155 20.50 6.26 5.27
CA SER A 155 21.03 5.61 4.06
C SER A 155 19.94 5.37 3.01
N CYS A 156 20.34 4.86 1.85
CA CYS A 156 19.42 4.40 0.80
C CYS A 156 19.40 2.88 0.66
N ASN A 157 19.92 2.16 1.65
CA ASN A 157 19.83 0.71 1.72
C ASN A 157 18.43 0.36 2.20
N VAL A 158 17.67 -0.35 1.37
CA VAL A 158 16.33 -0.82 1.74
C VAL A 158 16.50 -1.87 2.84
N ASN A 159 15.79 -1.67 3.94
CA ASN A 159 15.68 -2.67 4.99
C ASN A 159 14.53 -3.62 4.61
N TYR A 160 14.83 -4.68 3.86
CA TYR A 160 13.81 -5.61 3.38
C TYR A 160 13.08 -6.34 4.51
N ALA A 161 13.73 -6.56 5.65
CA ALA A 161 13.11 -7.13 6.85
C ALA A 161 11.92 -6.29 7.33
N TYR A 162 11.95 -4.97 7.14
CA TYR A 162 10.82 -4.09 7.45
C TYR A 162 9.52 -4.54 6.78
N VAL A 163 9.57 -5.08 5.55
CA VAL A 163 8.38 -5.61 4.86
C VAL A 163 8.06 -7.01 5.34
N ASP A 164 9.07 -7.86 5.53
CA ASP A 164 8.89 -9.24 5.99
C ASP A 164 8.21 -9.33 7.36
N ASP A 165 8.58 -8.47 8.30
CA ASP A 165 8.05 -8.43 9.68
C ASP A 165 6.51 -8.24 9.72
N TRP A 166 5.91 -7.62 8.69
CA TRP A 166 4.45 -7.49 8.63
C TRP A 166 3.75 -8.85 8.47
N PHE A 167 4.45 -9.84 7.92
CA PHE A 167 3.94 -11.18 7.62
C PHE A 167 4.26 -12.22 8.68
N ASP A 168 4.99 -11.84 9.75
CA ASP A 168 5.23 -12.72 10.91
C ASP A 168 3.95 -12.98 11.72
N ASN A 169 2.96 -12.09 11.60
CA ASN A 169 1.61 -12.31 12.08
C ASN A 169 0.79 -13.10 11.05
N PRO A 170 -0.23 -13.88 11.46
CA PRO A 170 -1.06 -14.66 10.54
C PRO A 170 -2.06 -13.77 9.78
N LEU A 171 -1.55 -12.84 8.96
CA LEU A 171 -2.31 -11.89 8.15
C LEU A 171 -3.37 -12.60 7.30
N SER A 172 -3.02 -13.77 6.75
CA SER A 172 -3.94 -14.62 6.00
C SER A 172 -5.14 -15.06 6.84
N ASP A 173 -4.92 -15.41 8.10
CA ASP A 173 -5.98 -15.88 8.99
C ASP A 173 -6.87 -14.73 9.42
N TYR A 174 -6.29 -13.60 9.81
CA TYR A 174 -7.04 -12.40 10.16
C TYR A 174 -7.88 -11.88 8.98
N HIS A 175 -7.32 -11.90 7.77
CA HIS A 175 -8.06 -11.50 6.58
C HIS A 175 -9.17 -12.51 6.24
N ARG A 176 -8.93 -13.81 6.40
CA ARG A 176 -9.96 -14.84 6.24
C ARG A 176 -11.11 -14.65 7.23
N PHE A 177 -10.81 -14.46 8.52
CA PHE A 177 -11.82 -14.18 9.55
C PHE A 177 -12.63 -12.93 9.23
N PHE A 178 -11.98 -11.87 8.73
CA PHE A 178 -12.67 -10.67 8.29
C PHE A 178 -13.71 -10.95 7.21
N LEU A 179 -13.29 -11.58 6.12
CA LEU A 179 -14.18 -11.86 4.99
C LEU A 179 -15.36 -12.75 5.42
N GLN A 180 -15.11 -13.74 6.29
CA GLN A 180 -16.16 -14.58 6.87
C GLN A 180 -17.15 -13.79 7.74
N ASN A 181 -16.65 -12.90 8.60
CA ASN A 181 -17.47 -12.05 9.45
C ASN A 181 -18.29 -10.99 8.68
N GLN A 182 -17.87 -10.65 7.45
CA GLN A 182 -18.70 -9.84 6.55
C GLN A 182 -19.87 -10.64 5.96
N ARG A 183 -19.66 -11.92 5.59
CA ARG A 183 -20.73 -12.78 5.03
C ARG A 183 -21.88 -12.97 6.01
N ALA A 184 -21.57 -13.20 7.29
CA ALA A 184 -22.58 -13.44 8.32
C ALA A 184 -23.55 -12.25 8.54
N LYS A 185 -23.18 -11.04 8.10
CA LYS A 185 -23.98 -9.81 8.25
C LYS A 185 -24.82 -9.48 7.02
N THR A 186 -24.73 -10.26 5.95
CA THR A 186 -25.46 -10.04 4.68
C THR A 186 -26.20 -11.32 4.27
N PRO A 187 -27.21 -11.78 5.04
CA PRO A 187 -27.75 -13.14 4.94
C PRO A 187 -28.44 -13.49 3.61
N ASN A 188 -28.76 -12.52 2.75
CA ASN A 188 -29.52 -12.73 1.51
C ASN A 188 -28.70 -12.68 0.20
N LYS A 189 -27.36 -12.69 0.27
CA LYS A 189 -26.54 -12.85 -0.94
C LYS A 189 -25.41 -13.84 -0.67
N THR A 190 -25.56 -15.03 -1.21
CA THR A 190 -24.55 -16.09 -1.19
C THR A 190 -23.38 -15.70 -2.11
N TYR A 191 -22.55 -14.77 -1.67
CA TYR A 191 -21.29 -14.50 -2.33
C TYR A 191 -20.37 -15.70 -2.06
N LYS A 192 -20.24 -16.59 -3.05
CA LYS A 192 -19.05 -17.44 -3.15
C LYS A 192 -17.87 -16.47 -3.36
N LEU A 193 -17.23 -16.00 -2.27
CA LEU A 193 -15.79 -15.69 -2.37
C LEU A 193 -15.13 -17.05 -2.53
N ALA A 194 -15.18 -17.57 -3.75
CA ALA A 194 -14.27 -18.60 -4.17
C ALA A 194 -12.92 -17.91 -4.32
N THR A 195 -11.92 -18.45 -3.63
CA THR A 195 -10.51 -18.27 -3.98
C THR A 195 -9.99 -16.82 -3.83
N PRO A 196 -8.66 -16.60 -3.82
CA PRO A 196 -8.05 -15.33 -3.39
C PRO A 196 -8.45 -14.19 -4.33
N PRO A 197 -8.35 -12.92 -3.89
CA PRO A 197 -8.87 -11.80 -4.67
C PRO A 197 -8.20 -11.79 -6.05
N TYR A 198 -9.03 -11.69 -7.10
CA TYR A 198 -8.73 -11.63 -8.52
C TYR A 198 -7.23 -11.57 -8.87
N SER A 199 -6.68 -12.72 -9.25
CA SER A 199 -5.33 -12.81 -9.77
C SER A 199 -5.31 -12.41 -11.23
N ARG A 200 -4.49 -11.41 -11.56
CA ARG A 200 -3.89 -11.36 -12.89
C ARG A 200 -2.60 -12.15 -12.84
N ASP A 201 -2.38 -13.01 -13.84
CA ASP A 201 -1.05 -13.59 -14.00
C ASP A 201 -0.04 -12.50 -14.41
N VAL A 202 1.24 -12.87 -14.52
CA VAL A 202 2.31 -11.94 -14.91
C VAL A 202 2.09 -11.33 -16.31
N SER A 203 1.18 -11.90 -17.12
CA SER A 203 0.79 -11.38 -18.44
C SER A 203 -0.38 -10.39 -18.39
N GLY A 204 -0.93 -10.12 -17.19
CA GLY A 204 -2.02 -9.17 -17.00
C GLY A 204 -3.41 -9.70 -17.36
N LYS A 205 -3.55 -11.01 -17.62
CA LYS A 205 -4.83 -11.66 -17.91
C LYS A 205 -5.55 -12.06 -16.62
N LEU A 206 -6.84 -11.74 -16.55
CA LEU A 206 -7.72 -12.16 -15.45
C LEU A 206 -7.91 -13.69 -15.51
N LYS A 207 -7.75 -14.36 -14.37
CA LYS A 207 -8.13 -15.77 -14.17
C LYS A 207 -9.40 -15.87 -13.35
#